data_AF-A0A0L0QKF1-F1
#
_entry.id   AF-A0A0L0QKF1-F1
#
_cell.length_a   1.000
_cell.length_b   1.000
_cell.length_c   1.000
_cell.angle_alpha   90.00
_cell.angle_beta   90.00
_cell.angle_gamma   90.00
#
_symmetry.space_group_name_H-M   'P 1'
#
loop_
_entity.id
_entity.type
_entity.pdbx_description
1 polymer ?
#
loop_
_entity_poly.entity_id
_entity_poly.type
_entity_poly.pdbx_seq_one_letter_code
_entity_poly.pdbx_strand_id
1 'polypeptide(L)' 'MKLLIAQLVIIAVVWVGMAFFFSDMTEPAKVIFYLVTSWMLLLIVLITKSWWKNRKNEG' A
#
# COMPACT_ATOMS: atom_id res chain seq x y z
N MET A 1 -14.26 0.45 -4.27
CA MET A 1 -12.94 0.25 -4.91
C MET A 1 -12.21 1.56 -5.24
N LYS A 2 -12.85 2.57 -5.86
CA LYS A 2 -12.18 3.85 -6.23
C LYS A 2 -11.42 4.53 -5.07
N LEU A 3 -12.01 4.57 -3.86
CA LEU A 3 -11.34 5.12 -2.66
C LEU A 3 -10.12 4.30 -2.23
N LEU A 4 -10.21 2.97 -2.22
CA LEU A 4 -9.09 2.09 -1.87
C LEU A 4 -7.94 2.21 -2.87
N ILE A 5 -8.25 2.34 -4.16
CA ILE A 5 -7.25 2.56 -5.21
C ILE A 5 -6.60 3.94 -5.05
N ALA A 6 -7.38 4.99 -4.83
CA ALA A 6 -6.84 6.33 -4.57
C ALA A 6 -5.93 6.34 -3.33
N GLN A 7 -6.35 5.69 -2.25
CA GLN A 7 -5.56 5.52 -1.03
C GLN A 7 -4.25 4.76 -1.32
N LEU A 8 -4.31 3.67 -2.10
CA LEU A 8 -3.12 2.91 -2.48
C LEU A 8 -2.14 3.78 -3.29
N VAL A 9 -2.63 4.59 -4.24
CA VAL A 9 -1.78 5.46 -5.05
C VAL A 9 -1.07 6.51 -4.19
N ILE A 10 -1.80 7.19 -3.30
CA ILE A 10 -1.20 8.21 -2.42
C ILE A 10 -0.16 7.58 -1.50
N ILE A 11 -0.50 6.44 -0.86
CA ILE A 11 0.43 5.72 0.01
C ILE A 11 1.66 5.25 -0.77
N ALA A 12 1.49 4.77 -2.01
CA ALA A 12 2.61 4.34 -2.85
C ALA A 12 3.56 5.51 -3.15
N VAL A 13 3.06 6.71 -3.45
CA VAL A 13 3.90 7.90 -3.67
C VAL A 13 4.71 8.25 -2.41
N VAL A 14 4.04 8.29 -1.25
CA VAL A 14 4.72 8.56 0.04
C VAL A 14 5.74 7.46 0.36
N TRP A 15 5.38 6.20 0.13
CA TRP A 15 6.25 5.07 0.36
C TRP A 15 7.49 5.09 -0.54
N VAL A 16 7.35 5.47 -1.82
CA VAL A 16 8.50 5.64 -2.73
C VAL A 16 9.44 6.72 -2.18
N GLY A 17 8.91 7.86 -1.74
CA GLY A 17 9.71 8.90 -1.09
C GLY A 17 10.46 8.34 0.13
N MET A 18 9.80 7.60 1.00
CA MET A 18 10.45 6.96 2.14
C MET A 18 11.49 5.91 1.73
N ALA A 19 11.22 5.12 0.70
CA ALA A 19 12.14 4.09 0.21
C ALA A 19 13.43 4.70 -0.34
N PHE A 20 13.36 5.85 -1.02
CA PHE A 20 14.54 6.57 -1.51
C PHE A 20 15.48 7.02 -0.39
N PHE A 21 14.93 7.45 0.76
CA PHE A 21 15.70 7.91 1.91
C PHE A 21 15.93 6.84 2.98
N PHE A 22 15.59 5.57 2.70
CA PHE A 22 15.61 4.50 3.71
C PHE A 22 16.99 4.27 4.34
N SER A 23 18.07 4.45 3.57
CA SER A 23 19.45 4.33 4.07
C SER A 23 19.77 5.32 5.18
N ASP A 24 19.17 6.51 5.10
CA ASP A 24 19.50 7.67 5.93
C ASP A 24 18.50 7.83 7.10
N MET A 25 17.52 6.92 7.19
CA MET A 25 16.50 6.95 8.25
C MET A 25 17.04 6.50 9.60
N THR A 26 16.62 7.21 10.65
CA THR A 26 16.79 6.79 12.04
C THR A 26 15.99 5.51 12.32
N GLU A 27 16.38 4.78 13.36
CA GLU A 27 15.72 3.52 13.77
C GLU A 27 14.18 3.65 13.89
N PRO A 28 13.63 4.69 14.54
CA PRO A 28 12.18 4.87 14.63
C PRO A 28 11.52 5.08 13.27
N ALA A 29 12.18 5.82 12.37
CA ALA A 29 11.66 6.05 11.02
C ALA A 29 11.62 4.76 10.18
N LYS A 30 12.60 3.86 10.36
CA LYS A 30 12.59 2.53 9.73
C LYS A 30 11.42 1.68 10.22
N VAL A 31 11.08 1.75 11.51
CA VAL A 31 9.88 1.06 12.04
C VAL A 31 8.60 1.57 11.36
N ILE A 32 8.46 2.88 11.19
CA ILE A 32 7.33 3.48 10.48
C ILE A 32 7.31 3.01 9.02
N PHE A 33 8.46 2.95 8.35
CA PHE A 33 8.57 2.43 6.99
C PHE A 33 8.05 0.99 6.89
N TYR A 34 8.44 0.10 7.81
CA TYR A 34 7.95 -1.28 7.82
C TYR A 34 6.44 -1.36 8.09
N LEU A 35 5.91 -0.50 8.96
CA LEU A 35 4.48 -0.44 9.27
C LEU A 35 3.67 0.02 8.05
N VAL A 36 4.11 1.08 7.37
CA VAL A 36 3.48 1.56 6.13
C VAL A 36 3.60 0.53 5.01
N THR A 37 4.75 -0.14 4.88
CA THR A 37 4.94 -1.23 3.90
C THR A 37 3.95 -2.37 4.14
N SER A 38 3.79 -2.78 5.40
CA SER A 38 2.85 -3.84 5.79
C SER A 38 1.40 -3.45 5.48
N TRP A 39 1.04 -2.20 5.78
CA TRP A 39 -0.28 -1.66 5.45
C TRP A 39 -0.54 -1.59 3.94
N MET A 40 0.48 -1.20 3.15
CA MET A 40 0.40 -1.13 1.69
C MET A 40 0.16 -2.52 1.07
N LEU A 41 0.88 -3.54 1.54
CA LEU A 41 0.69 -4.93 1.10
C LEU A 41 -0.74 -5.42 1.39
N LEU A 42 -1.27 -5.10 2.56
CA LEU A 42 -2.65 -5.43 2.92
C LEU A 42 -3.67 -4.79 1.97
N LEU A 43 -3.47 -3.51 1.62
CA LEU A 43 -4.34 -2.83 0.65
C LEU A 43 -4.30 -3.48 -0.73
N ILE A 44 -3.12 -3.91 -1.20
CA ILE A 44 -2.96 -4.63 -2.47
C ILE A 44 -3.75 -5.95 -2.46
N VAL A 45 -3.67 -6.72 -1.36
CA VAL A 45 -4.41 -7.97 -1.20
C VAL A 45 -5.92 -7.71 -1.22
N LEU A 46 -6.40 -6.70 -0.49
CA LEU A 46 -7.82 -6.35 -0.45
C LEU A 46 -8.34 -5.91 -1.82
N ILE A 47 -7.59 -5.10 -2.55
CA ILE A 47 -7.96 -4.63 -3.90
C ILE A 47 -8.00 -5.82 -4.86
N THR A 48 -6.96 -6.68 -4.87
CA THR A 48 -6.92 -7.88 -5.71
C THR A 48 -8.08 -8.82 -5.42
N LYS A 49 -8.36 -9.07 -4.13
CA LYS A 49 -9.48 -9.90 -3.69
C LYS A 49 -10.84 -9.30 -4.10
N SER A 50 -11.02 -8.00 -3.92
CA SER A 50 -12.25 -7.30 -4.30
C SER A 50 -12.46 -7.29 -5.81
N TRP A 51 -11.38 -7.14 -6.58
CA TRP A 51 -11.43 -7.17 -8.04
C TRP A 51 -11.80 -8.54 -8.58
N TRP A 52 -11.22 -9.60 -8.01
CA TRP A 52 -11.59 -10.99 -8.35
C TRP A 52 -13.04 -11.30 -7.96
N LYS A 53 -13.49 -10.87 -6.78
CA LYS A 53 -14.89 -11.07 -6.35
C LYS A 53 -15.88 -10.39 -7.29
N ASN A 54 -15.61 -9.16 -7.73
CA ASN A 54 -16.49 -8.45 -8.65
C ASN A 54 -16.58 -9.15 -10.02
N ARG A 55 -15.47 -9.67 -10.56
CA ARG A 55 -15.49 -10.44 -11.81
C ARG A 55 -16.32 -11.72 -11.74
N LYS A 56 -16.43 -12.36 -10.55
CA LYS A 56 -17.20 -13.59 -10.35
C LYS A 56 -18.71 -13.35 -10.24
N ASN A 57 -19.15 -12.13 -9.92
CA ASN A 57 -20.57 -11.78 -9.84
C ASN A 57 -21.15 -11.25 -11.17
N GLU A 58 -20.32 -11.10 -12.20
CA GLU A 58 -20.71 -10.61 -13.53
C GLU A 58 -20.73 -11.72 -14.61
N GLY A 59 -20.62 -13.00 -14.21
CA GLY A 59 -20.77 -14.17 -15.09
C GLY A 59 -21.68 -15.21 -14.47
#